data_AF-A0A1I8P4T8-F1
#
_entry.id   AF-A0A1I8P4T8-F1
#
_cell.length_a   1.000
_cell.length_b   1.000
_cell.length_c   1.000
_cell.angle_alpha   90.00
_cell.angle_beta   90.00
_cell.angle_gamma   90.00
#
_symmetry.space_group_name_H-M   'P 1'
#
loop_
_entity.id
_entity.type
_entity.pdbx_description
1 polymer ?
#
loop_
_entity_poly.entity_id
_entity_poly.type
_entity_poly.pdbx_seq_one_letter_code
_entity_poly.pdbx_strand_id
1 'polypeptide(L)'
;MINNNFTYFMVNKSFTFSDTMEREVWKSKTSAQSSSLSLLQQQQQHQQHVEQNQLDDYNDKYDEDEETDKPENAGAKSNSENAKVTTIKTPQTEADPPDSEQQLQQQPQQLQPQSQQQHSANSMLMQQQSQQNPLASSLMEPMAKPWFFKDGDYYPKPAKIPKKRRGKKAHLQGSKLFPFQDPHSDRIVNQLMYVPPNYEEIKTSGKLKTILLYNGLGPWNVKAGRDVFLRSKCPVDTCTITASRDQANTADMILYKDHYIPTGIRRPANSRQVTMLYHLECPYHTQNVKVPDAVNWTATYRRDSDIVAPYEKWQYYDDRVRQQEQDRNFATNKTKKVAWFVSNCGARNGRLQFAHELGKYIDVDIYGACGNYKCSRVNADKCFEMLDRDYKFYLAFENSNCRDYITEKFFVNALNRNILPIVMGARPEDYEVSAPQRSYIHVDEFASASELADYLHILDNDEKLYNSYFNWKGTGEFINTYYWCRVCSSLHDEESLKKPRWYTDVNDWWRGAGVCTNGSWRNFKARKDVITDD
;
A
#
# COMPACT_ATOMS: atom_id res chain seq x y z
N MET A 1 7.01 61.29 5.93
CA MET A 1 8.03 60.84 6.88
C MET A 1 8.16 59.34 6.77
N ILE A 2 9.40 58.89 6.70
CA ILE A 2 9.89 57.54 6.40
C ILE A 2 9.88 56.68 7.68
N ASN A 3 9.57 55.37 7.53
CA ASN A 3 10.07 54.18 8.27
C ASN A 3 8.93 53.14 8.47
N ASN A 4 8.98 52.02 7.75
CA ASN A 4 9.69 50.75 8.09
C ASN A 4 8.97 49.94 9.17
N ASN A 5 8.34 48.83 8.74
CA ASN A 5 8.44 47.54 9.44
C ASN A 5 8.08 46.41 8.46
N PHE A 6 9.13 45.75 7.97
CA PHE A 6 9.09 44.43 7.34
C PHE A 6 8.49 43.41 8.32
N THR A 7 7.53 42.60 7.87
CA THR A 7 7.14 41.38 8.58
C THR A 7 7.16 40.22 7.60
N TYR A 8 7.99 39.24 7.93
CA TYR A 8 8.25 37.99 7.22
C TYR A 8 6.95 37.23 6.86
N PHE A 9 6.74 36.97 5.57
CA PHE A 9 5.93 35.86 5.08
C PHE A 9 6.86 34.91 4.32
N MET A 10 7.43 33.92 5.02
CA MET A 10 7.89 32.69 4.38
C MET A 10 6.77 31.66 4.50
N VAL A 11 6.01 31.49 3.42
CA VAL A 11 5.25 30.27 3.18
C VAL A 11 6.12 29.41 2.26
N ASN A 12 6.61 28.30 2.79
CA ASN A 12 7.42 27.33 2.07
C ASN A 12 6.70 26.86 0.81
N LYS A 13 7.12 27.40 -0.34
CA LYS A 13 7.26 26.64 -1.58
C LYS A 13 8.46 25.69 -1.43
N SER A 14 8.44 24.62 -2.22
CA SER A 14 9.56 23.73 -2.58
C SER A 14 9.63 22.41 -1.81
N PHE A 15 9.14 21.34 -2.44
CA PHE A 15 9.76 20.02 -2.40
C PHE A 15 9.67 19.43 -3.82
N THR A 16 10.60 19.83 -4.68
CA THR A 16 10.80 19.23 -6.03
C THR A 16 12.28 19.04 -6.38
N PHE A 17 13.21 19.21 -5.44
CA PHE A 17 14.64 19.25 -5.79
C PHE A 17 15.28 17.87 -6.04
N SER A 18 14.67 16.78 -5.56
CA SER A 18 15.17 15.41 -5.74
C SER A 18 14.77 14.82 -7.10
N ASP A 19 13.51 15.01 -7.53
CA ASP A 19 12.99 14.44 -8.77
C ASP A 19 13.55 15.12 -10.03
N THR A 20 13.94 16.39 -9.94
CA THR A 20 14.55 17.12 -11.08
C THR A 20 15.95 16.62 -11.41
N MET A 21 16.79 16.31 -10.41
CA MET A 21 18.13 15.77 -10.68
C MET A 21 18.07 14.40 -11.35
N GLU A 22 17.13 13.54 -10.95
CA GLU A 22 17.00 12.21 -11.55
C GLU A 22 16.42 12.27 -12.97
N ARG A 23 15.45 13.16 -13.23
CA ARG A 23 14.98 13.44 -14.60
C ARG A 23 16.05 14.05 -15.48
N GLU A 24 16.94 14.90 -14.95
CA GLU A 24 18.04 15.48 -15.73
C GLU A 24 19.19 14.48 -15.96
N VAL A 25 19.49 13.62 -14.99
CA VAL A 25 20.41 12.47 -15.18
C VAL A 25 19.84 11.48 -16.20
N TRP A 26 18.52 11.22 -16.16
CA TRP A 26 17.82 10.37 -17.12
C TRP A 26 17.84 10.94 -18.55
N LYS A 27 17.53 12.24 -18.71
CA LYS A 27 17.57 12.93 -20.01
C LYS A 27 18.98 13.04 -20.59
N SER A 28 19.99 13.23 -19.75
CA SER A 28 21.38 13.38 -20.22
C SER A 28 22.01 12.05 -20.67
N LYS A 29 21.70 10.93 -20.01
CA LYS A 29 22.21 9.59 -20.40
C LYS A 29 21.55 9.03 -21.67
N THR A 30 20.25 9.24 -21.86
CA THR A 30 19.51 8.79 -23.06
C THR A 30 19.96 9.50 -24.34
N SER A 31 20.27 10.81 -24.25
CA SER A 31 20.83 11.58 -25.38
C SER A 31 22.16 11.00 -25.87
N ALA A 32 23.06 10.63 -24.96
CA ALA A 32 24.38 10.09 -25.29
C ALA A 32 24.34 8.65 -25.85
N GLN A 33 23.38 7.83 -25.41
CA GLN A 33 23.20 6.46 -25.90
C GLN A 33 22.47 6.39 -27.24
N SER A 34 21.51 7.28 -27.52
CA SER A 34 20.82 7.29 -28.82
C SER A 34 21.77 7.68 -29.97
N SER A 35 22.74 8.59 -29.71
CA SER A 35 23.73 8.98 -30.71
C SER A 35 24.69 7.84 -31.07
N SER A 36 25.10 7.01 -30.10
CA SER A 36 26.02 5.88 -30.36
C SER A 36 25.31 4.68 -30.99
N LEU A 37 24.05 4.41 -30.62
CA LEU A 37 23.22 3.36 -31.24
C LEU A 37 22.89 3.68 -32.70
N SER A 38 22.66 4.95 -33.05
CA SER A 38 22.38 5.35 -34.45
C SER A 38 23.58 5.13 -35.39
N LEU A 39 24.81 5.33 -34.91
CA LEU A 39 26.04 5.09 -35.67
C LEU A 39 26.32 3.60 -35.87
N LEU A 40 26.06 2.77 -34.86
CA LEU A 40 26.19 1.31 -34.94
C LEU A 40 25.13 0.69 -35.87
N GLN A 41 23.90 1.20 -35.87
CA GLN A 41 22.85 0.76 -36.80
C GLN A 41 23.16 1.15 -38.26
N GLN A 42 23.74 2.33 -38.50
CA GLN A 42 24.18 2.72 -39.85
C GLN A 42 25.35 1.86 -40.35
N GLN A 43 26.28 1.45 -39.47
CA GLN A 43 27.36 0.54 -39.84
C GLN A 43 26.86 -0.89 -40.12
N GLN A 44 25.90 -1.40 -39.34
CA GLN A 44 25.32 -2.73 -39.56
C GLN A 44 24.45 -2.81 -40.83
N GLN A 45 23.69 -1.76 -41.15
CA GLN A 45 22.93 -1.70 -42.41
C GLN A 45 23.84 -1.65 -43.64
N HIS A 46 25.01 -1.01 -43.54
CA HIS A 46 25.98 -0.99 -44.64
C HIS A 46 26.64 -2.36 -44.84
N GLN A 47 26.82 -3.13 -43.77
CA GLN A 47 27.39 -4.48 -43.84
C GLN A 47 26.40 -5.52 -44.40
N GLN A 48 25.11 -5.43 -44.04
CA GLN A 48 24.04 -6.28 -44.59
C GLN A 48 23.78 -6.02 -46.08
N HIS A 49 23.91 -4.77 -46.55
CA HIS A 49 23.76 -4.44 -47.97
C HIS A 49 24.90 -5.00 -48.86
N VAL A 50 26.07 -5.28 -48.28
CA VAL A 50 27.21 -5.88 -48.99
C VAL A 50 27.07 -7.40 -49.08
N GLU A 51 26.51 -8.06 -48.06
CA GLU A 51 26.28 -9.51 -48.06
C GLU A 51 25.09 -9.93 -48.95
N GLN A 52 24.05 -9.09 -49.05
CA GLN A 52 22.86 -9.41 -49.86
C GLN A 52 23.13 -9.36 -51.37
N ASN A 53 24.07 -8.53 -51.82
CA ASN A 53 24.49 -8.46 -53.23
C ASN A 53 25.38 -9.63 -53.68
N GLN A 54 25.74 -10.58 -52.80
CA GLN A 54 26.49 -11.79 -53.16
C GLN A 54 25.64 -13.06 -53.20
N LEU A 55 24.36 -13.01 -52.79
CA LEU A 55 23.48 -14.18 -52.69
C LEU A 55 22.37 -14.23 -53.76
N ASP A 56 22.14 -13.14 -54.50
CA ASP A 56 21.09 -13.07 -55.54
C ASP A 56 21.52 -13.58 -56.93
N ASP A 57 22.73 -14.15 -57.09
CA ASP A 57 23.23 -14.72 -58.36
C ASP A 57 23.19 -16.27 -58.38
N TYR A 58 22.53 -16.90 -57.39
CA TYR A 58 22.57 -18.35 -57.22
C TYR A 58 21.29 -18.91 -56.60
N ASN A 59 20.15 -18.88 -57.31
CA ASN A 59 19.11 -19.91 -57.26
C ASN A 59 17.89 -19.51 -58.11
N ASP A 60 17.91 -19.94 -59.37
CA ASP A 60 16.75 -19.95 -60.25
C ASP A 60 16.69 -21.34 -60.90
N LYS A 61 16.03 -22.31 -60.22
CA LYS A 61 15.63 -23.62 -60.80
C LYS A 61 14.83 -24.52 -59.85
N TYR A 62 13.62 -24.88 -60.31
CA TYR A 62 12.77 -26.05 -59.97
C TYR A 62 11.70 -25.93 -58.86
N ASP A 63 10.51 -25.52 -59.35
CA ASP A 63 9.11 -26.01 -59.25
C ASP A 63 8.70 -27.40 -58.67
N GLU A 64 7.39 -27.44 -58.33
CA GLU A 64 6.38 -28.55 -58.23
C GLU A 64 6.39 -29.49 -56.97
N ASP A 65 5.31 -30.00 -56.34
CA ASP A 65 3.83 -29.94 -56.47
C ASP A 65 3.12 -30.70 -55.28
N GLU A 66 1.80 -30.45 -55.10
CA GLU A 66 0.70 -31.31 -54.54
C GLU A 66 0.67 -31.78 -53.05
N GLU A 67 -0.44 -32.28 -52.44
CA GLU A 67 -1.86 -31.91 -52.23
C GLU A 67 -2.51 -32.98 -51.27
N THR A 68 -3.58 -32.64 -50.52
CA THR A 68 -4.63 -33.53 -49.88
C THR A 68 -4.26 -34.43 -48.65
N ASP A 69 -5.11 -34.89 -47.70
CA ASP A 69 -6.55 -34.79 -47.38
C ASP A 69 -6.84 -35.18 -45.88
N LYS A 70 -8.10 -35.01 -45.42
CA LYS A 70 -8.73 -35.25 -44.08
C LYS A 70 -9.31 -36.70 -43.91
N PRO A 71 -10.18 -37.12 -42.93
CA PRO A 71 -10.53 -36.71 -41.52
C PRO A 71 -10.89 -37.89 -40.49
N GLU A 72 -11.42 -37.51 -39.29
CA GLU A 72 -12.44 -38.19 -38.41
C GLU A 72 -12.07 -39.42 -37.51
N ASN A 73 -12.63 -39.77 -36.32
CA ASN A 73 -13.58 -39.21 -35.31
C ASN A 73 -13.60 -40.12 -34.01
N ALA A 74 -14.10 -39.59 -32.86
CA ALA A 74 -14.68 -40.25 -31.64
C ALA A 74 -13.84 -41.27 -30.79
N GLY A 75 -13.95 -41.47 -29.46
CA GLY A 75 -14.83 -41.02 -28.36
C GLY A 75 -15.06 -42.22 -27.38
N ALA A 76 -14.73 -42.12 -26.07
CA ALA A 76 -15.07 -43.16 -25.08
C ALA A 76 -15.28 -42.62 -23.64
N LYS A 77 -16.26 -43.21 -22.94
CA LYS A 77 -16.79 -42.87 -21.60
C LYS A 77 -16.51 -43.97 -20.56
N SER A 78 -16.30 -43.51 -19.32
CA SER A 78 -16.87 -43.94 -18.02
C SER A 78 -16.56 -45.28 -17.31
N ASN A 79 -16.21 -45.09 -16.02
CA ASN A 79 -16.64 -45.76 -14.78
C ASN A 79 -15.87 -46.96 -14.20
N SER A 80 -15.48 -46.80 -12.92
CA SER A 80 -15.00 -47.85 -12.01
C SER A 80 -15.72 -47.74 -10.65
N GLU A 81 -16.20 -48.87 -10.13
CA GLU A 81 -16.75 -49.05 -8.78
C GLU A 81 -15.87 -50.00 -7.92
N ASN A 82 -15.79 -49.66 -6.64
CA ASN A 82 -15.75 -50.48 -5.41
C ASN A 82 -14.62 -51.49 -5.05
N ALA A 83 -13.87 -51.07 -4.01
CA ALA A 83 -13.75 -51.66 -2.65
C ALA A 83 -13.18 -53.07 -2.41
N LYS A 84 -12.14 -53.16 -1.55
CA LYS A 84 -12.16 -53.93 -0.27
C LYS A 84 -10.90 -53.74 0.59
N VAL A 85 -11.13 -53.81 1.90
CA VAL A 85 -10.21 -53.67 3.05
C VAL A 85 -9.67 -55.05 3.48
N THR A 86 -8.38 -55.14 3.85
CA THR A 86 -7.87 -56.19 4.74
C THR A 86 -6.71 -55.68 5.60
N THR A 87 -6.80 -55.91 6.90
CA THR A 87 -5.86 -55.68 8.01
C THR A 87 -4.67 -56.64 7.97
N ILE A 88 -3.47 -56.28 8.49
CA ILE A 88 -2.53 -57.16 9.24
C ILE A 88 -1.40 -56.35 9.95
N LYS A 89 -1.28 -56.64 11.25
CA LYS A 89 -0.21 -56.63 12.28
C LYS A 89 1.19 -56.01 12.05
N THR A 90 1.60 -55.29 13.10
CA THR A 90 2.95 -54.97 13.61
C THR A 90 3.74 -56.19 14.11
N PRO A 91 5.07 -56.04 14.28
CA PRO A 91 5.66 -56.23 15.61
C PRO A 91 6.63 -55.10 16.04
N GLN A 92 6.77 -54.98 17.37
CA GLN A 92 7.66 -54.10 18.12
C GLN A 92 9.03 -54.75 18.36
N THR A 93 10.07 -53.93 18.58
CA THR A 93 11.21 -54.25 19.45
C THR A 93 11.63 -53.01 20.26
N GLU A 94 11.75 -53.26 21.57
CA GLU A 94 12.30 -52.55 22.74
C GLU A 94 13.79 -52.16 22.58
N ALA A 95 14.50 -51.39 23.42
CA ALA A 95 14.31 -50.53 24.61
C ALA A 95 15.63 -49.73 24.84
N ASP A 96 15.60 -48.76 25.76
CA ASP A 96 16.58 -47.68 26.07
C ASP A 96 17.87 -48.10 26.89
N PRO A 97 18.59 -47.22 27.65
CA PRO A 97 19.94 -46.65 27.41
C PRO A 97 20.88 -46.98 28.63
N PRO A 98 21.70 -46.09 29.25
CA PRO A 98 22.58 -44.96 28.84
C PRO A 98 24.05 -45.15 29.31
N ASP A 99 24.99 -44.23 28.99
CA ASP A 99 25.92 -43.68 30.01
C ASP A 99 26.83 -42.54 29.51
N SER A 100 27.19 -41.69 30.46
CA SER A 100 28.02 -40.48 30.42
C SER A 100 29.51 -40.73 30.64
N GLU A 101 30.40 -39.88 30.10
CA GLU A 101 31.66 -39.54 30.77
C GLU A 101 32.31 -38.22 30.28
N GLN A 102 32.92 -37.53 31.24
CA GLN A 102 33.55 -36.20 31.15
C GLN A 102 35.08 -36.30 30.96
N GLN A 103 35.67 -35.13 30.67
CA GLN A 103 37.04 -34.66 30.97
C GLN A 103 38.01 -34.58 29.77
N LEU A 104 38.47 -33.35 29.45
CA LEU A 104 39.78 -32.87 29.91
C LEU A 104 39.93 -31.35 29.67
N GLN A 105 40.37 -30.65 30.71
CA GLN A 105 40.84 -29.27 30.68
C GLN A 105 42.31 -29.23 30.24
N GLN A 106 42.70 -28.26 29.41
CA GLN A 106 44.05 -27.69 29.41
C GLN A 106 43.98 -26.17 29.12
N GLN A 107 44.48 -25.38 30.06
CA GLN A 107 44.88 -23.98 29.83
C GLN A 107 46.19 -23.93 29.03
N PRO A 108 46.48 -22.80 28.37
CA PRO A 108 47.72 -22.14 28.73
C PRO A 108 47.60 -20.62 28.91
N GLN A 109 48.13 -20.20 30.07
CA GLN A 109 49.06 -19.10 30.33
C GLN A 109 49.07 -17.85 29.42
N GLN A 110 48.95 -16.73 30.14
CA GLN A 110 49.18 -15.35 29.75
C GLN A 110 50.58 -15.14 29.14
N LEU A 111 50.60 -14.46 27.98
CA LEU A 111 51.75 -13.71 27.47
C LEU A 111 51.28 -12.27 27.21
N GLN A 112 51.80 -11.34 28.00
CA GLN A 112 51.71 -9.90 27.73
C GLN A 112 52.56 -9.55 26.51
N PRO A 113 52.13 -8.60 25.67
CA PRO A 113 53.06 -7.76 24.92
C PRO A 113 53.00 -6.31 25.39
N GLN A 114 54.17 -5.80 25.75
CA GLN A 114 54.48 -4.37 25.83
C GLN A 114 54.27 -3.73 24.45
N SER A 115 53.42 -2.71 24.37
CA SER A 115 53.51 -1.63 23.37
C SER A 115 52.53 -0.49 23.70
N GLN A 116 52.63 0.08 24.89
CA GLN A 116 52.05 1.39 25.19
C GLN A 116 53.11 2.46 24.97
N GLN A 117 53.23 2.96 23.74
CA GLN A 117 53.80 4.29 23.44
C GLN A 117 53.57 4.68 21.98
N GLN A 118 52.31 4.76 21.52
CA GLN A 118 51.96 5.55 20.33
C GLN A 118 50.45 5.89 20.19
N HIS A 119 49.70 5.95 21.29
CA HIS A 119 48.29 6.36 21.30
C HIS A 119 47.97 7.45 22.32
N SER A 120 48.81 8.48 22.43
CA SER A 120 48.52 9.67 23.26
C SER A 120 48.63 11.02 22.52
N ALA A 121 48.54 11.03 21.18
CA ALA A 121 48.58 12.28 20.40
C ALA A 121 47.30 12.62 19.61
N ASN A 122 46.34 11.69 19.48
CA ASN A 122 45.09 11.95 18.74
C ASN A 122 43.82 12.04 19.61
N SER A 123 43.89 11.88 20.93
CA SER A 123 42.74 12.15 21.82
C SER A 123 42.65 13.60 22.31
N MET A 124 43.68 14.43 22.06
CA MET A 124 43.68 15.84 22.48
C MET A 124 43.20 16.84 21.43
N LEU A 125 42.93 16.43 20.18
CA LEU A 125 42.32 17.30 19.16
C LEU A 125 40.80 17.10 18.97
N MET A 126 40.20 16.06 19.58
CA MET A 126 38.75 15.83 19.59
C MET A 126 38.05 16.25 20.90
N GLN A 127 38.73 17.03 21.76
CA GLN A 127 38.13 17.61 22.96
C GLN A 127 38.07 19.15 22.96
N GLN A 128 38.39 19.81 21.85
CA GLN A 128 38.34 21.28 21.72
C GLN A 128 37.42 21.83 20.62
N GLN A 129 36.53 21.00 20.04
CA GLN A 129 35.47 21.48 19.13
C GLN A 129 34.04 21.23 19.65
N SER A 130 33.88 20.88 20.93
CA SER A 130 32.55 20.68 21.55
C SER A 130 32.09 21.83 22.46
N GLN A 131 32.75 22.98 22.44
CA GLN A 131 32.35 24.15 23.23
C GLN A 131 32.12 25.38 22.34
N GLN A 132 31.01 25.41 21.59
CA GLN A 132 30.39 26.64 21.09
C GLN A 132 28.98 26.36 20.51
N ASN A 133 27.99 26.13 21.39
CA ASN A 133 26.61 26.61 21.24
C ASN A 133 25.73 26.16 22.42
N PRO A 134 25.33 27.05 23.35
CA PRO A 134 24.43 26.68 24.46
C PRO A 134 22.95 26.55 24.07
N LEU A 135 22.60 26.42 22.78
CA LEU A 135 21.21 26.38 22.30
C LEU A 135 20.82 25.12 21.52
N ALA A 136 21.59 24.04 21.65
CA ALA A 136 21.32 22.76 21.00
C ALA A 136 21.48 21.58 21.97
N SER A 137 20.79 21.63 23.11
CA SER A 137 20.55 20.45 23.95
C SER A 137 19.38 20.73 24.90
N SER A 138 18.18 20.93 24.33
CA SER A 138 17.01 20.44 25.05
C SER A 138 16.83 19.02 24.56
N LEU A 139 17.21 18.05 25.39
CA LEU A 139 16.72 16.68 25.27
C LEU A 139 15.21 16.78 25.11
N MET A 140 14.71 16.65 23.88
CA MET A 140 13.28 16.44 23.69
C MET A 140 13.05 15.08 24.33
N GLU A 141 12.39 15.06 25.48
CA GLU A 141 11.78 13.82 25.97
C GLU A 141 11.10 13.17 24.76
N PRO A 142 11.35 11.88 24.48
CA PRO A 142 10.71 11.22 23.35
C PRO A 142 9.21 11.42 23.54
N MET A 143 8.59 12.22 22.67
CA MET A 143 7.16 12.49 22.75
C MET A 143 6.49 11.13 22.76
N ALA A 144 5.69 10.86 23.81
CA ALA A 144 5.03 9.58 23.98
C ALA A 144 4.31 9.21 22.67
N LYS A 145 4.59 8.00 22.16
CA LYS A 145 4.06 7.56 20.86
C LYS A 145 2.55 7.41 20.96
N PRO A 146 1.76 7.92 19.99
CA PRO A 146 0.32 7.71 19.94
C PRO A 146 -0.07 6.23 20.11
N TRP A 147 -1.17 6.00 20.82
CA TRP A 147 -1.65 4.67 21.24
C TRP A 147 -1.83 3.62 20.13
N PHE A 148 -1.93 4.06 18.87
CA PHE A 148 -2.13 3.18 17.71
C PHE A 148 -0.81 2.71 17.06
N PHE A 149 0.33 3.30 17.45
CA PHE A 149 1.64 2.77 17.08
C PHE A 149 1.98 1.57 17.96
N LYS A 150 2.92 0.75 17.48
CA LYS A 150 3.50 -0.34 18.28
C LYS A 150 4.18 0.26 19.51
N ASP A 151 3.84 -0.32 20.67
CA ASP A 151 4.32 0.11 21.98
C ASP A 151 3.97 1.58 22.33
N GLY A 152 2.95 2.15 21.66
CA GLY A 152 2.42 3.48 21.95
C GLY A 152 1.45 3.48 23.14
N ASP A 153 1.59 4.48 24.01
CA ASP A 153 0.82 4.63 25.23
C ASP A 153 0.17 6.03 25.36
N TYR A 154 0.37 6.91 24.38
CA TYR A 154 -0.23 8.23 24.36
C TYR A 154 -1.67 8.19 23.83
N TYR A 155 -2.63 8.28 24.75
CA TYR A 155 -4.06 8.36 24.44
C TYR A 155 -4.53 9.82 24.27
N PRO A 156 -5.45 10.08 23.34
CA PRO A 156 -6.04 11.41 23.16
C PRO A 156 -6.85 11.86 24.39
N LYS A 157 -6.85 13.16 24.66
CA LYS A 157 -7.73 13.80 25.64
C LYS A 157 -9.04 14.27 24.98
N PRO A 158 -10.14 14.43 25.74
CA PRO A 158 -11.37 15.02 25.23
C PRO A 158 -11.13 16.33 24.47
N ALA A 159 -11.76 16.45 23.30
CA ALA A 159 -11.64 17.62 22.43
C ALA A 159 -12.11 18.88 23.15
N LYS A 160 -11.43 20.01 22.93
CA LYS A 160 -11.76 21.28 23.59
C LYS A 160 -12.89 21.98 22.85
N ILE A 161 -13.99 22.31 23.54
CA ILE A 161 -15.08 23.13 22.98
C ILE A 161 -14.49 24.49 22.52
N PRO A 162 -14.59 24.85 21.23
CA PRO A 162 -14.01 26.09 20.75
C PRO A 162 -14.74 27.28 21.36
N LYS A 163 -14.00 28.24 21.93
CA LYS A 163 -14.55 29.53 22.37
C LYS A 163 -15.12 30.24 21.13
N LYS A 164 -16.42 30.58 21.15
CA LYS A 164 -17.06 31.36 20.07
C LYS A 164 -16.29 32.67 19.85
N ARG A 165 -15.47 32.75 18.80
CA ARG A 165 -14.98 34.02 18.27
C ARG A 165 -16.04 34.56 17.30
N ARG A 166 -16.53 35.79 17.56
CA ARG A 166 -17.47 36.50 16.69
C ARG A 166 -16.99 36.41 15.23
N GLY A 167 -17.82 35.88 14.33
CA GLY A 167 -17.60 35.90 12.89
C GLY A 167 -16.81 34.75 12.26
N LYS A 168 -16.33 33.74 13.01
CA LYS A 168 -15.72 32.53 12.43
C LYS A 168 -16.45 31.27 12.88
N LYS A 169 -16.74 30.35 11.94
CA LYS A 169 -17.26 29.01 12.26
C LYS A 169 -16.27 28.36 13.24
N ALA A 170 -16.74 28.10 14.44
CA ALA A 170 -15.95 27.48 15.49
C ALA A 170 -15.80 25.98 15.17
N HIS A 171 -14.81 25.63 14.36
CA HIS A 171 -14.40 24.24 14.23
C HIS A 171 -13.64 23.87 15.50
N LEU A 172 -14.07 22.79 16.17
CA LEU A 172 -13.35 22.15 17.27
C LEU A 172 -11.88 21.99 16.82
N GLN A 173 -10.96 22.68 17.50
CA GLN A 173 -9.55 22.70 17.13
C GLN A 173 -9.01 21.26 17.23
N GLY A 174 -8.69 20.64 16.09
CA GLY A 174 -8.21 19.24 16.00
C GLY A 174 -9.22 18.16 15.60
N SER A 175 -10.43 18.50 15.10
CA SER A 175 -11.53 17.53 14.85
C SER A 175 -11.96 17.40 13.38
N LYS A 176 -11.01 17.38 12.45
CA LYS A 176 -11.37 17.10 11.05
C LYS A 176 -11.57 15.60 10.86
N LEU A 177 -12.76 15.11 11.20
CA LEU A 177 -13.14 13.70 11.15
C LEU A 177 -13.71 13.31 9.79
N PHE A 178 -14.39 14.23 9.10
CA PHE A 178 -15.14 13.90 7.88
C PHE A 178 -14.57 14.54 6.61
N PRO A 179 -14.84 13.98 5.42
CA PRO A 179 -14.30 14.47 4.14
C PRO A 179 -14.59 15.94 3.86
N PHE A 180 -15.78 16.43 4.23
CA PHE A 180 -16.15 17.84 4.03
C PHE A 180 -15.36 18.82 4.90
N GLN A 181 -14.61 18.33 5.91
CA GLN A 181 -13.75 19.13 6.79
C GLN A 181 -12.30 19.07 6.33
N ASP A 182 -11.85 17.94 5.78
CA ASP A 182 -10.52 17.75 5.18
C ASP A 182 -10.59 16.83 3.96
N PRO A 183 -10.81 17.37 2.74
CA PRO A 183 -11.01 16.57 1.54
C PRO A 183 -9.71 15.98 0.98
N HIS A 184 -8.54 16.42 1.46
CA HIS A 184 -7.23 15.99 0.95
C HIS A 184 -6.48 15.03 1.87
N SER A 185 -7.04 14.71 3.05
CA SER A 185 -6.48 13.78 4.03
C SER A 185 -7.33 12.50 4.10
N ASP A 186 -6.75 11.38 4.54
CA ASP A 186 -7.50 10.16 4.87
C ASP A 186 -8.20 10.23 6.24
N ARG A 187 -7.86 11.24 7.06
CA ARG A 187 -8.40 11.54 8.39
C ARG A 187 -8.26 10.38 9.39
N ILE A 188 -7.49 9.34 9.09
CA ILE A 188 -7.37 8.14 9.95
C ILE A 188 -6.83 8.52 11.32
N VAL A 189 -5.69 9.22 11.35
CA VAL A 189 -5.05 9.68 12.59
C VAL A 189 -5.96 10.65 13.36
N ASN A 190 -6.65 11.55 12.66
CA ASN A 190 -7.59 12.48 13.30
C ASN A 190 -8.72 11.74 14.03
N GLN A 191 -9.28 10.69 13.41
CA GLN A 191 -10.35 9.88 13.99
C GLN A 191 -9.84 8.99 15.14
N LEU A 192 -8.61 8.48 15.05
CA LEU A 192 -7.95 7.73 16.13
C LEU A 192 -7.62 8.60 17.35
N MET A 193 -7.38 9.89 17.13
CA MET A 193 -7.05 10.86 18.16
C MET A 193 -8.24 11.72 18.61
N TYR A 194 -9.46 11.33 18.25
CA TYR A 194 -10.67 12.04 18.63
C TYR A 194 -11.38 11.40 19.83
N VAL A 195 -11.65 12.22 20.84
CA VAL A 195 -12.52 11.92 21.98
C VAL A 195 -13.51 13.08 22.12
N PRO A 196 -14.83 12.85 22.23
CA PRO A 196 -15.81 13.92 22.29
C PRO A 196 -15.61 14.78 23.56
N PRO A 197 -15.94 16.09 23.54
CA PRO A 197 -15.67 16.99 24.67
C PRO A 197 -16.32 16.57 26.00
N ASN A 198 -17.50 15.95 25.95
CA ASN A 198 -18.29 15.51 27.09
C ASN A 198 -18.19 13.98 27.32
N TYR A 199 -17.07 13.35 26.91
CA TYR A 199 -16.97 11.89 26.92
C TYR A 199 -17.14 11.26 28.29
N GLU A 200 -16.65 11.89 29.36
CA GLU A 200 -16.81 11.36 30.72
C GLU A 200 -18.30 11.27 31.11
N GLU A 201 -19.11 12.28 30.78
CA GLU A 201 -20.56 12.24 31.02
C GLU A 201 -21.24 11.11 30.22
N ILE A 202 -20.86 10.95 28.94
CA ILE A 202 -21.34 9.86 28.09
C ILE A 202 -21.00 8.51 28.73
N LYS A 203 -19.77 8.35 29.20
CA LYS A 203 -19.28 7.12 29.83
C LYS A 203 -20.02 6.82 31.13
N THR A 204 -20.21 7.81 32.01
CA THR A 204 -20.93 7.66 33.28
C THR A 204 -22.42 7.36 33.07
N SER A 205 -23.02 7.82 31.97
CA SER A 205 -24.43 7.52 31.66
C SER A 205 -24.72 6.02 31.45
N GLY A 206 -23.69 5.23 31.12
CA GLY A 206 -23.82 3.80 30.80
C GLY A 206 -24.52 3.51 29.46
N LYS A 207 -24.99 4.55 28.73
CA LYS A 207 -25.68 4.38 27.45
C LYS A 207 -24.68 4.10 26.33
N LEU A 208 -24.92 3.01 25.59
CA LEU A 208 -24.12 2.63 24.42
C LEU A 208 -24.84 3.02 23.13
N LYS A 209 -24.09 3.51 22.14
CA LYS A 209 -24.59 3.64 20.76
C LYS A 209 -24.64 2.27 20.08
N THR A 210 -25.74 1.97 19.41
CA THR A 210 -25.96 0.66 18.77
C THR A 210 -25.57 0.71 17.29
N ILE A 211 -24.68 -0.19 16.89
CA ILE A 211 -24.26 -0.41 15.50
C ILE A 211 -24.83 -1.73 15.02
N LEU A 212 -25.78 -1.66 14.10
CA LEU A 212 -26.39 -2.82 13.45
C LEU A 212 -25.59 -3.25 12.22
N LEU A 213 -25.00 -4.45 12.26
CA LEU A 213 -24.36 -5.09 11.11
C LEU A 213 -25.41 -5.86 10.33
N TYR A 214 -25.96 -5.23 9.28
CA TYR A 214 -27.15 -5.72 8.62
C TYR A 214 -26.91 -7.03 7.85
N ASN A 215 -25.69 -7.23 7.35
CA ASN A 215 -25.23 -8.46 6.69
C ASN A 215 -24.73 -9.53 7.68
N GLY A 216 -24.89 -9.31 8.99
CA GLY A 216 -24.48 -10.24 10.04
C GLY A 216 -23.08 -9.98 10.60
N LEU A 217 -22.76 -10.67 11.70
CA LEU A 217 -21.47 -10.52 12.41
C LEU A 217 -20.33 -11.28 11.74
N GLY A 218 -20.63 -12.41 11.10
CA GLY A 218 -19.66 -13.33 10.50
C GLY A 218 -18.74 -12.67 9.46
N PRO A 219 -19.27 -11.91 8.47
CA PRO A 219 -18.45 -11.21 7.48
C PRO A 219 -17.46 -10.19 8.05
N TRP A 220 -17.62 -9.80 9.31
CA TRP A 220 -16.75 -8.87 10.02
C TRP A 220 -15.83 -9.55 11.03
N ASN A 221 -16.01 -10.86 11.27
CA ASN A 221 -15.31 -11.63 12.30
C ASN A 221 -15.38 -10.98 13.69
N VAL A 222 -16.57 -10.46 14.06
CA VAL A 222 -16.82 -9.85 15.37
C VAL A 222 -17.90 -10.61 16.14
N LYS A 223 -17.97 -10.39 17.46
CA LYS A 223 -19.06 -10.84 18.31
C LYS A 223 -20.01 -9.67 18.60
N ALA A 224 -21.26 -9.98 18.92
CA ALA A 224 -22.20 -8.98 19.41
C ALA A 224 -21.72 -8.41 20.77
N GLY A 225 -22.12 -7.19 21.08
CA GLY A 225 -21.75 -6.50 22.31
C GLY A 225 -20.63 -5.48 22.12
N ARG A 226 -19.97 -5.16 23.24
CA ARG A 226 -18.94 -4.10 23.35
C ARG A 226 -17.51 -4.62 23.22
N ASP A 227 -17.32 -5.94 23.16
CA ASP A 227 -16.00 -6.60 23.29
C ASP A 227 -14.95 -6.13 22.29
N VAL A 228 -15.34 -5.80 21.06
CA VAL A 228 -14.40 -5.33 20.04
C VAL A 228 -13.76 -4.01 20.45
N PHE A 229 -14.51 -3.10 21.09
CA PHE A 229 -14.01 -1.80 21.51
C PHE A 229 -13.10 -1.91 22.75
N LEU A 230 -13.47 -2.77 23.71
CA LEU A 230 -12.69 -2.98 24.94
C LEU A 230 -11.37 -3.69 24.64
N ARG A 231 -11.37 -4.76 23.82
CA ARG A 231 -10.15 -5.50 23.47
C ARG A 231 -9.18 -4.66 22.65
N SER A 232 -9.71 -3.79 21.79
CA SER A 232 -8.90 -2.81 21.04
C SER A 232 -8.47 -1.61 21.88
N LYS A 233 -8.88 -1.52 23.16
CA LYS A 233 -8.59 -0.39 24.07
C LYS A 233 -8.94 0.96 23.44
N CYS A 234 -10.09 1.05 22.76
CA CYS A 234 -10.46 2.27 22.06
C CYS A 234 -10.54 3.47 23.02
N PRO A 235 -10.05 4.67 22.64
CA PRO A 235 -10.26 5.89 23.43
C PRO A 235 -11.74 6.24 23.61
N VAL A 236 -12.55 5.90 22.60
CA VAL A 236 -14.02 5.96 22.64
C VAL A 236 -14.56 4.54 22.43
N ASP A 237 -15.21 4.01 23.45
CA ASP A 237 -15.62 2.60 23.56
C ASP A 237 -17.10 2.44 23.95
N THR A 238 -17.89 3.51 24.07
CA THR A 238 -19.33 3.48 24.42
C THR A 238 -20.23 3.16 23.22
N CYS A 239 -19.88 2.09 22.49
CA CYS A 239 -20.69 1.53 21.40
C CYS A 239 -20.90 0.02 21.61
N THR A 240 -21.94 -0.53 20.96
CA THR A 240 -22.24 -1.96 20.97
C THR A 240 -22.63 -2.43 19.58
N ILE A 241 -22.22 -3.64 19.22
CA ILE A 241 -22.51 -4.27 17.93
C ILE A 241 -23.65 -5.28 18.07
N THR A 242 -24.56 -5.29 17.09
CA THR A 242 -25.67 -6.24 16.99
C THR A 242 -25.86 -6.70 15.54
N ALA A 243 -26.49 -7.85 15.35
CA ALA A 243 -27.00 -8.30 14.05
C ALA A 243 -28.52 -8.49 14.07
N SER A 244 -29.21 -8.05 15.12
CA SER A 244 -30.67 -8.12 15.21
C SER A 244 -31.31 -7.07 14.30
N ARG A 245 -31.84 -7.53 13.16
CA ARG A 245 -32.47 -6.65 12.15
C ARG A 245 -33.70 -5.91 12.67
N ASP A 246 -34.36 -6.42 13.70
CA ASP A 246 -35.49 -5.76 14.36
C ASP A 246 -35.09 -4.40 14.98
N GLN A 247 -33.79 -4.20 15.24
CA GLN A 247 -33.25 -2.95 15.76
C GLN A 247 -32.97 -1.90 14.65
N ALA A 248 -33.30 -2.16 13.38
CA ALA A 248 -33.02 -1.23 12.28
C ALA A 248 -33.67 0.15 12.49
N ASN A 249 -34.84 0.23 13.13
CA ASN A 249 -35.51 1.50 13.44
C ASN A 249 -34.90 2.26 14.64
N THR A 250 -34.18 1.57 15.52
CA THR A 250 -33.73 2.12 16.82
C THR A 250 -32.22 2.21 16.95
N ALA A 251 -31.45 1.54 16.09
CA ALA A 251 -30.00 1.60 16.06
C ALA A 251 -29.50 3.02 15.75
N ASP A 252 -28.35 3.40 16.29
CA ASP A 252 -27.69 4.66 15.95
C ASP A 252 -27.02 4.58 14.56
N MET A 253 -26.59 3.38 14.15
CA MET A 253 -26.00 3.12 12.85
C MET A 253 -26.49 1.80 12.26
N ILE A 254 -26.77 1.79 10.95
CA ILE A 254 -26.91 0.58 10.12
C ILE A 254 -25.70 0.51 9.20
N LEU A 255 -24.97 -0.60 9.24
CA LEU A 255 -23.79 -0.85 8.43
C LEU A 255 -24.03 -2.02 7.47
N TYR A 256 -23.92 -1.72 6.18
CA TYR A 256 -23.97 -2.69 5.09
C TYR A 256 -22.57 -3.04 4.60
N LYS A 257 -22.22 -4.32 4.63
CA LYS A 257 -20.96 -4.83 4.07
C LYS A 257 -21.22 -5.46 2.71
N ASP A 258 -20.61 -4.91 1.67
CA ASP A 258 -20.61 -5.38 0.27
C ASP A 258 -21.97 -5.36 -0.45
N HIS A 259 -23.06 -5.63 0.27
CA HIS A 259 -24.41 -5.70 -0.27
C HIS A 259 -25.37 -4.85 0.55
N TYR A 260 -25.98 -3.86 -0.12
CA TYR A 260 -27.11 -3.11 0.42
C TYR A 260 -28.37 -3.98 0.35
N ILE A 261 -29.05 -4.10 1.49
CA ILE A 261 -30.32 -4.82 1.61
C ILE A 261 -31.36 -3.83 2.13
N PRO A 262 -32.42 -3.51 1.36
CA PRO A 262 -33.46 -2.60 1.81
C PRO A 262 -34.05 -3.04 3.16
N THR A 263 -34.11 -2.13 4.12
CA THR A 263 -34.76 -2.37 5.43
C THR A 263 -36.28 -2.29 5.36
N GLY A 264 -36.83 -1.81 4.24
CA GLY A 264 -38.25 -1.42 4.15
C GLY A 264 -38.58 -0.10 4.88
N ILE A 265 -37.60 0.50 5.56
CA ILE A 265 -37.74 1.77 6.27
C ILE A 265 -37.50 2.90 5.27
N ARG A 266 -38.55 3.64 4.89
CA ARG A 266 -38.41 4.76 3.93
C ARG A 266 -37.61 5.94 4.47
N ARG A 267 -37.69 6.22 5.77
CA ARG A 267 -36.89 7.24 6.47
C ARG A 267 -36.65 6.82 7.92
N PRO A 268 -35.43 6.94 8.45
CA PRO A 268 -35.17 6.72 9.87
C PRO A 268 -36.08 7.58 10.75
N ALA A 269 -36.65 7.01 11.81
CA ALA A 269 -37.38 7.79 12.82
C ALA A 269 -36.45 8.78 13.54
N ASN A 270 -35.17 8.43 13.66
CA ASN A 270 -34.11 9.27 14.20
C ASN A 270 -33.36 9.98 13.06
N SER A 271 -33.50 11.30 12.97
CA SER A 271 -32.76 12.14 11.99
C SER A 271 -31.24 12.07 12.11
N ARG A 272 -30.71 11.54 13.23
CA ARG A 272 -29.27 11.33 13.48
C ARG A 272 -28.79 9.91 13.17
N GLN A 273 -29.67 8.99 12.76
CA GLN A 273 -29.26 7.63 12.42
C GLN A 273 -28.32 7.65 11.20
N VAL A 274 -27.24 6.89 11.29
CA VAL A 274 -26.28 6.71 10.20
C VAL A 274 -26.62 5.46 9.41
N THR A 275 -26.59 5.55 8.09
CA THR A 275 -26.57 4.39 7.19
C THR A 275 -25.28 4.41 6.39
N MET A 276 -24.43 3.42 6.65
CA MET A 276 -23.08 3.32 6.09
C MET A 276 -22.93 2.13 5.16
N LEU A 277 -22.35 2.38 3.99
CA LEU A 277 -21.98 1.35 3.02
C LEU A 277 -20.47 1.08 3.10
N TYR A 278 -20.10 -0.19 3.24
CA TYR A 278 -18.72 -0.64 3.23
C TYR A 278 -18.40 -1.44 1.96
N HIS A 279 -17.29 -1.07 1.32
CA HIS A 279 -16.72 -1.78 0.17
C HIS A 279 -15.20 -1.85 0.29
N LEU A 280 -14.64 -3.06 0.23
CA LEU A 280 -13.19 -3.26 0.15
C LEU A 280 -12.73 -3.46 -1.30
N GLU A 281 -13.55 -4.08 -2.14
CA GLU A 281 -13.28 -4.27 -3.57
C GLU A 281 -13.59 -3.01 -4.39
N CYS A 282 -13.01 -2.92 -5.60
CA CYS A 282 -13.17 -1.76 -6.47
C CYS A 282 -14.62 -1.61 -7.01
N PRO A 283 -14.96 -0.44 -7.58
CA PRO A 283 -16.25 -0.20 -8.22
C PRO A 283 -16.66 -1.31 -9.18
N TYR A 284 -15.79 -1.80 -10.08
CA TYR A 284 -16.17 -2.85 -11.04
C TYR A 284 -16.56 -4.19 -10.40
N HIS A 285 -16.25 -4.41 -9.12
CA HIS A 285 -16.47 -5.67 -8.41
C HIS A 285 -17.43 -5.54 -7.21
N THR A 286 -18.18 -4.44 -7.12
CA THR A 286 -19.14 -4.18 -6.05
C THR A 286 -20.58 -4.07 -6.59
N GLN A 287 -21.58 -4.10 -5.71
CA GLN A 287 -23.00 -3.94 -6.10
C GLN A 287 -23.28 -2.52 -6.62
N ASN A 288 -24.17 -2.40 -7.61
CA ASN A 288 -24.79 -1.12 -7.99
C ASN A 288 -25.98 -0.83 -7.04
N VAL A 289 -25.88 0.21 -6.22
CA VAL A 289 -26.82 0.49 -5.12
C VAL A 289 -27.81 1.59 -5.53
N LYS A 290 -28.94 1.22 -6.13
CA LYS A 290 -29.93 2.18 -6.69
C LYS A 290 -31.01 2.58 -5.67
N VAL A 291 -30.59 3.21 -4.59
CA VAL A 291 -31.51 3.70 -3.54
C VAL A 291 -31.16 5.14 -3.17
N PRO A 292 -31.91 6.13 -3.69
CA PRO A 292 -31.58 7.53 -3.46
C PRO A 292 -31.79 7.89 -1.99
N ASP A 293 -30.92 8.78 -1.49
CA ASP A 293 -30.95 9.30 -0.12
C ASP A 293 -30.97 8.22 0.98
N ALA A 294 -30.44 7.03 0.70
CA ALA A 294 -30.43 5.89 1.61
C ALA A 294 -29.10 5.68 2.34
N VAL A 295 -28.01 6.29 1.85
CA VAL A 295 -26.68 6.22 2.43
C VAL A 295 -26.24 7.62 2.79
N ASN A 296 -25.72 7.83 4.00
CA ASN A 296 -25.11 9.09 4.41
C ASN A 296 -23.63 8.95 4.76
N TRP A 297 -23.14 7.76 5.13
CA TRP A 297 -21.72 7.50 5.35
C TRP A 297 -21.18 6.43 4.39
N THR A 298 -19.90 6.51 4.06
CA THR A 298 -19.19 5.46 3.32
C THR A 298 -17.94 5.00 4.04
N ALA A 299 -17.61 3.72 3.88
CA ALA A 299 -16.39 3.13 4.40
C ALA A 299 -15.71 2.27 3.33
N THR A 300 -14.78 2.87 2.58
CA THR A 300 -14.06 2.20 1.50
C THR A 300 -12.57 2.55 1.55
N TYR A 301 -11.76 1.97 0.65
CA TYR A 301 -10.37 2.36 0.50
C TYR A 301 -10.18 3.82 0.05
N ARG A 302 -11.21 4.46 -0.53
CA ARG A 302 -11.10 5.85 -1.00
C ARG A 302 -10.87 6.82 0.15
N ARG A 303 -9.92 7.73 -0.04
CA ARG A 303 -9.50 8.73 0.95
C ARG A 303 -10.58 9.76 1.25
N ASP A 304 -11.59 9.88 0.39
CA ASP A 304 -12.77 10.75 0.59
C ASP A 304 -14.01 10.01 1.16
N SER A 305 -13.86 8.78 1.65
CA SER A 305 -14.90 8.09 2.44
C SER A 305 -15.03 8.65 3.86
N ASP A 306 -16.21 8.63 4.46
CA ASP A 306 -16.41 9.07 5.86
C ASP A 306 -15.48 8.33 6.84
N ILE A 307 -15.39 7.01 6.70
CA ILE A 307 -14.43 6.16 7.42
C ILE A 307 -13.55 5.43 6.41
N VAL A 308 -12.37 5.97 6.11
CA VAL A 308 -11.42 5.32 5.18
C VAL A 308 -10.98 3.96 5.73
N ALA A 309 -11.16 2.92 4.93
CA ALA A 309 -10.80 1.53 5.22
C ALA A 309 -9.78 1.03 4.18
N PRO A 310 -8.51 1.46 4.27
CA PRO A 310 -7.47 1.02 3.36
C PRO A 310 -7.06 -0.43 3.71
N TYR A 311 -6.39 -1.10 2.77
CA TYR A 311 -5.79 -2.41 3.04
C TYR A 311 -4.70 -2.32 4.11
N GLU A 312 -3.85 -1.30 4.03
CA GLU A 312 -2.83 -0.97 5.03
C GLU A 312 -2.66 0.54 5.14
N LYS A 313 -2.05 1.03 6.22
CA LYS A 313 -1.76 2.45 6.43
C LYS A 313 -0.34 2.66 6.93
N TRP A 314 0.54 3.18 6.08
CA TRP A 314 1.85 3.66 6.51
C TRP A 314 1.72 4.98 7.29
N GLN A 315 2.43 5.08 8.41
CA GLN A 315 2.51 6.29 9.21
C GLN A 315 3.95 6.52 9.66
N TYR A 316 4.48 7.71 9.35
CA TYR A 316 5.77 8.18 9.83
C TYR A 316 5.74 8.45 11.35
N TYR A 317 6.84 8.14 12.03
CA TYR A 317 7.05 8.54 13.43
C TYR A 317 7.24 10.05 13.54
N ASP A 318 7.97 10.65 12.59
CA ASP A 318 8.16 12.08 12.43
C ASP A 318 8.08 12.43 10.95
N ASP A 319 7.11 13.26 10.56
CA ASP A 319 6.92 13.68 9.17
C ASP A 319 8.13 14.44 8.58
N ARG A 320 9.05 14.92 9.42
CA ARG A 320 10.30 15.59 9.01
C ARG A 320 11.40 14.59 8.65
N VAL A 321 11.30 13.34 9.11
CA VAL A 321 12.27 12.28 8.89
C VAL A 321 11.60 11.18 8.08
N ARG A 322 11.70 11.27 6.75
CA ARG A 322 11.05 10.34 5.82
C ARG A 322 12.01 9.39 5.13
N GLN A 323 13.30 9.64 5.28
CA GLN A 323 14.40 8.82 4.79
C GLN A 323 15.53 8.83 5.81
N GLN A 324 16.23 7.71 5.93
CA GLN A 324 17.44 7.54 6.71
C GLN A 324 18.37 6.55 6.02
N GLU A 325 19.67 6.67 6.25
CA GLU A 325 20.65 5.72 5.75
C GLU A 325 20.38 4.33 6.33
N GLN A 326 20.70 3.30 5.54
CA GLN A 326 20.45 1.91 5.88
C GLN A 326 21.80 1.18 6.01
N ASP A 327 21.96 0.42 7.09
CA ASP A 327 23.15 -0.40 7.33
C ASP A 327 23.15 -1.70 6.51
N ARG A 328 22.11 -1.92 5.70
CA ARG A 328 21.89 -3.14 4.91
C ARG A 328 21.85 -2.82 3.43
N ASN A 329 22.56 -3.63 2.65
CA ASN A 329 22.39 -3.69 1.20
C ASN A 329 21.23 -4.65 0.84
N PHE A 330 20.14 -4.10 0.32
CA PHE A 330 18.95 -4.83 -0.12
C PHE A 330 19.12 -5.50 -1.47
N ALA A 331 20.19 -5.23 -2.23
CA ALA A 331 20.49 -5.89 -3.51
C ALA A 331 21.29 -7.19 -3.34
N THR A 332 21.93 -7.40 -2.19
CA THR A 332 22.85 -8.52 -1.95
C THR A 332 22.18 -9.87 -2.22
N ASN A 333 22.86 -10.71 -3.01
CA ASN A 333 22.45 -12.06 -3.42
C ASN A 333 21.18 -12.15 -4.30
N LYS A 334 20.56 -11.02 -4.68
CA LYS A 334 19.41 -11.02 -5.61
C LYS A 334 19.90 -11.14 -7.05
N THR A 335 19.72 -12.32 -7.65
CA THR A 335 20.13 -12.61 -9.02
C THR A 335 19.01 -12.43 -10.04
N LYS A 336 17.75 -12.58 -9.61
CA LYS A 336 16.57 -12.45 -10.47
C LYS A 336 16.03 -11.02 -10.51
N LYS A 337 15.42 -10.66 -11.65
CA LYS A 337 14.97 -9.29 -11.90
C LYS A 337 13.56 -9.07 -11.37
N VAL A 338 12.53 -9.48 -12.10
CA VAL A 338 11.14 -9.16 -11.80
C VAL A 338 10.34 -10.43 -11.49
N ALA A 339 9.57 -10.41 -10.40
CA ALA A 339 8.57 -11.44 -10.11
C ALA A 339 7.15 -10.86 -10.16
N TRP A 340 6.17 -11.69 -10.51
CA TRP A 340 4.76 -11.34 -10.40
C TRP A 340 3.90 -12.52 -9.95
N PHE A 341 3.13 -12.34 -8.88
CA PHE A 341 2.20 -13.37 -8.40
C PHE A 341 0.78 -13.01 -8.82
N VAL A 342 0.19 -13.80 -9.72
CA VAL A 342 -1.11 -13.48 -10.32
C VAL A 342 -1.93 -14.73 -10.65
N SER A 343 -3.23 -14.67 -10.37
CA SER A 343 -4.19 -15.73 -10.71
C SER A 343 -5.45 -15.25 -11.44
N ASN A 344 -5.73 -13.95 -11.45
CA ASN A 344 -6.81 -13.39 -12.26
C ASN A 344 -6.24 -12.84 -13.57
N CYS A 345 -6.34 -13.64 -14.63
CA CYS A 345 -5.79 -13.32 -15.95
C CYS A 345 -6.74 -12.45 -16.79
N GLY A 346 -8.02 -12.39 -16.41
CA GLY A 346 -9.08 -11.65 -17.12
C GLY A 346 -9.29 -10.22 -16.61
N ALA A 347 -8.32 -9.65 -15.89
CA ALA A 347 -8.39 -8.26 -15.43
C ALA A 347 -8.43 -7.31 -16.64
N ARG A 348 -9.35 -6.34 -16.61
CA ARG A 348 -9.65 -5.46 -17.76
C ARG A 348 -8.83 -4.16 -17.78
N ASN A 349 -7.73 -4.12 -17.04
CA ASN A 349 -6.88 -2.93 -16.89
C ASN A 349 -5.54 -3.04 -17.65
N GLY A 350 -5.37 -4.05 -18.50
CA GLY A 350 -4.17 -4.20 -19.33
C GLY A 350 -2.93 -4.76 -18.62
N ARG A 351 -3.03 -5.11 -17.32
CA ARG A 351 -1.88 -5.50 -16.50
C ARG A 351 -1.13 -6.74 -17.01
N LEU A 352 -1.84 -7.71 -17.58
CA LEU A 352 -1.24 -8.94 -18.10
C LEU A 352 -0.49 -8.65 -19.39
N GLN A 353 -1.10 -7.86 -20.28
CA GLN A 353 -0.49 -7.39 -21.52
C GLN A 353 0.76 -6.57 -21.22
N PHE A 354 0.70 -5.66 -20.24
CA PHE A 354 1.85 -4.87 -19.82
C PHE A 354 2.98 -5.73 -19.25
N ALA A 355 2.67 -6.72 -18.41
CA ALA A 355 3.69 -7.62 -17.85
C ALA A 355 4.39 -8.45 -18.95
N HIS A 356 3.63 -8.95 -19.94
CA HIS A 356 4.21 -9.64 -21.09
C HIS A 356 5.04 -8.70 -21.99
N GLU A 357 4.58 -7.46 -22.19
CA GLU A 357 5.34 -6.46 -22.94
C GLU A 357 6.67 -6.13 -22.26
N LEU A 358 6.64 -5.90 -20.93
CA LEU A 358 7.85 -5.71 -20.13
C LEU A 358 8.80 -6.90 -20.21
N GLY A 359 8.25 -8.13 -20.21
CA GLY A 359 8.98 -9.38 -20.34
C GLY A 359 9.79 -9.53 -21.63
N LYS A 360 9.59 -8.68 -22.64
CA LYS A 360 10.42 -8.64 -23.86
C LYS A 360 11.77 -7.94 -23.64
N TYR A 361 11.88 -7.12 -22.60
CA TYR A 361 13.03 -6.22 -22.37
C TYR A 361 13.78 -6.51 -21.06
N ILE A 362 13.14 -7.21 -20.12
CA ILE A 362 13.73 -7.66 -18.86
C ILE A 362 13.04 -8.95 -18.40
N ASP A 363 13.78 -9.84 -17.73
CA ASP A 363 13.22 -11.12 -17.26
C ASP A 363 12.09 -10.91 -16.23
N VAL A 364 10.90 -11.44 -16.55
CA VAL A 364 9.70 -11.40 -15.69
C VAL A 364 9.21 -12.82 -15.40
N ASP A 365 9.43 -13.28 -14.17
CA ASP A 365 8.93 -14.58 -13.69
C ASP A 365 7.49 -14.43 -13.18
N ILE A 366 6.53 -14.95 -13.96
CA ILE A 366 5.09 -14.91 -13.63
C ILE A 366 4.68 -16.21 -12.95
N TYR A 367 4.27 -16.10 -11.68
CA TYR A 367 3.79 -17.20 -10.85
C TYR A 367 2.27 -17.21 -10.75
N GLY A 368 1.69 -18.41 -10.81
CA GLY A 368 0.26 -18.65 -10.54
C GLY A 368 -0.47 -19.20 -11.76
N ALA A 369 -1.73 -18.79 -11.92
CA ALA A 369 -2.58 -19.29 -13.01
C ALA A 369 -2.28 -18.61 -14.36
N CYS A 370 -1.66 -17.43 -14.35
CA CYS A 370 -1.38 -16.65 -15.56
C CYS A 370 0.07 -16.76 -16.05
N GLY A 371 0.84 -17.70 -15.51
CA GLY A 371 2.25 -17.87 -15.87
C GLY A 371 2.74 -19.30 -15.70
N ASN A 372 3.99 -19.49 -16.08
CA ASN A 372 4.63 -20.81 -16.15
C ASN A 372 5.18 -21.27 -14.79
N TYR A 373 5.43 -20.33 -13.87
CA TYR A 373 5.91 -20.66 -12.53
C TYR A 373 4.76 -20.95 -11.57
N LYS A 374 5.02 -21.77 -10.56
CA LYS A 374 4.03 -22.14 -9.55
C LYS A 374 4.48 -21.68 -8.16
N CYS A 375 3.58 -20.98 -7.49
CA CYS A 375 3.65 -20.72 -6.07
C CYS A 375 2.29 -21.13 -5.48
N SER A 376 2.27 -22.25 -4.75
CA SER A 376 1.04 -22.69 -4.10
C SER A 376 0.69 -21.75 -2.96
N ARG A 377 -0.60 -21.44 -2.79
CA ARG A 377 -1.11 -20.66 -1.65
C ARG A 377 -0.81 -21.33 -0.30
N VAL A 378 -0.69 -22.66 -0.27
CA VAL A 378 -0.31 -23.42 0.93
C VAL A 378 1.13 -23.11 1.36
N ASN A 379 1.99 -22.76 0.41
CA ASN A 379 3.40 -22.42 0.63
C ASN A 379 3.67 -20.93 0.37
N ALA A 380 2.67 -20.07 0.57
CA ALA A 380 2.79 -18.65 0.24
C ALA A 380 3.97 -17.99 0.95
N ASP A 381 4.23 -18.34 2.21
CA ASP A 381 5.36 -17.80 2.99
C ASP A 381 6.71 -18.11 2.34
N LYS A 382 6.93 -19.35 1.89
CA LYS A 382 8.15 -19.74 1.16
C LYS A 382 8.31 -18.96 -0.14
N CYS A 383 7.21 -18.66 -0.83
CA CYS A 383 7.28 -17.85 -2.04
C CYS A 383 7.60 -16.39 -1.74
N PHE A 384 7.09 -15.85 -0.64
CA PHE A 384 7.43 -14.49 -0.21
C PHE A 384 8.88 -14.40 0.27
N GLU A 385 9.39 -15.42 0.97
CA GLU A 385 10.82 -15.52 1.32
C GLU A 385 11.71 -15.57 0.07
N MET A 386 11.28 -16.28 -0.98
CA MET A 386 11.95 -16.27 -2.27
C MET A 386 11.98 -14.87 -2.90
N LEU A 387 10.91 -14.06 -2.78
CA LEU A 387 10.96 -12.65 -3.21
C LEU A 387 12.01 -11.86 -2.43
N ASP A 388 12.06 -12.05 -1.11
CA ASP A 388 13.03 -11.38 -0.23
C ASP A 388 14.48 -11.74 -0.57
N ARG A 389 14.74 -12.97 -1.00
CA ARG A 389 16.10 -13.47 -1.27
C ARG A 389 16.55 -13.28 -2.73
N ASP A 390 15.69 -13.58 -3.69
CA ASP A 390 16.13 -13.85 -5.06
C ASP A 390 15.85 -12.68 -6.03
N TYR A 391 14.81 -11.88 -5.79
CA TYR A 391 14.30 -10.88 -6.75
C TYR A 391 14.55 -9.44 -6.32
N LYS A 392 14.90 -8.58 -7.28
CA LYS A 392 15.01 -7.12 -7.06
C LYS A 392 13.67 -6.39 -7.14
N PHE A 393 12.80 -6.80 -8.07
CA PHE A 393 11.56 -6.09 -8.36
C PHE A 393 10.34 -7.00 -8.28
N TYR A 394 9.21 -6.42 -7.89
CA TYR A 394 7.92 -7.12 -7.83
C TYR A 394 6.81 -6.32 -8.51
N LEU A 395 6.06 -6.95 -9.41
CA LEU A 395 4.88 -6.32 -10.01
C LEU A 395 3.70 -6.34 -9.03
N ALA A 396 3.46 -5.22 -8.36
CA ALA A 396 2.32 -5.00 -7.46
C ALA A 396 1.11 -4.45 -8.24
N PHE A 397 0.69 -5.16 -9.29
CA PHE A 397 -0.35 -4.70 -10.21
C PHE A 397 -1.76 -5.02 -9.72
N GLU A 398 -2.57 -3.98 -9.57
CA GLU A 398 -3.98 -4.11 -9.23
C GLU A 398 -4.82 -4.69 -10.37
N ASN A 399 -6.00 -5.19 -10.03
CA ASN A 399 -6.92 -5.80 -11.02
C ASN A 399 -7.75 -4.76 -11.80
N SER A 400 -7.72 -3.50 -11.36
CA SER A 400 -8.53 -2.40 -11.87
C SER A 400 -7.78 -1.09 -11.70
N ASN A 401 -7.90 -0.19 -12.68
CA ASN A 401 -7.34 1.14 -12.56
C ASN A 401 -8.39 2.07 -11.95
N CYS A 402 -8.34 2.24 -10.63
CA CYS A 402 -9.31 3.04 -9.88
C CYS A 402 -8.59 3.96 -8.89
N ARG A 403 -9.08 5.20 -8.78
CA ARG A 403 -8.62 6.19 -7.80
C ARG A 403 -8.55 5.57 -6.40
N ASP A 404 -7.44 5.82 -5.70
CA ASP A 404 -7.14 5.34 -4.34
C ASP A 404 -7.13 3.79 -4.16
N TYR A 405 -7.34 2.98 -5.20
CA TYR A 405 -7.39 1.52 -5.09
C TYR A 405 -5.99 0.92 -5.03
N ILE A 406 -5.47 0.78 -3.82
CA ILE A 406 -4.15 0.21 -3.52
C ILE A 406 -4.34 -0.88 -2.45
N THR A 407 -3.88 -2.09 -2.74
CA THR A 407 -4.26 -3.29 -1.98
C THR A 407 -3.08 -3.99 -1.32
N GLU A 408 -3.31 -5.20 -0.80
CA GLU A 408 -2.28 -6.08 -0.25
C GLU A 408 -1.13 -6.36 -1.22
N LYS A 409 -1.37 -6.27 -2.55
CA LYS A 409 -0.33 -6.47 -3.57
C LYS A 409 0.82 -5.49 -3.41
N PHE A 410 0.50 -4.24 -3.06
CA PHE A 410 1.49 -3.21 -2.82
C PHE A 410 2.02 -3.26 -1.39
N PHE A 411 1.11 -3.23 -0.42
CA PHE A 411 1.52 -3.06 0.97
C PHE A 411 2.12 -4.33 1.59
N VAL A 412 1.44 -5.47 1.44
CA VAL A 412 1.79 -6.72 2.12
C VAL A 412 2.77 -7.56 1.29
N ASN A 413 2.50 -7.69 -0.01
CA ASN A 413 3.32 -8.54 -0.88
C ASN A 413 4.63 -7.86 -1.31
N ALA A 414 4.75 -6.53 -1.16
CA ALA A 414 5.94 -5.79 -1.57
C ALA A 414 6.55 -4.90 -0.47
N LEU A 415 5.86 -3.87 0.04
CA LEU A 415 6.49 -2.94 1.01
C LEU A 415 6.89 -3.62 2.34
N ASN A 416 6.10 -4.59 2.81
CA ASN A 416 6.45 -5.44 3.96
C ASN A 416 7.60 -6.42 3.68
N ARG A 417 8.16 -6.40 2.47
CA ARG A 417 9.26 -7.24 2.00
C ARG A 417 10.51 -6.41 1.71
N ASN A 418 11.57 -7.11 1.35
CA ASN A 418 12.88 -6.55 0.97
C ASN A 418 13.00 -6.53 -0.57
N ILE A 419 12.01 -5.97 -1.24
CA ILE A 419 11.89 -5.94 -2.70
C ILE A 419 11.30 -4.59 -3.15
N LEU A 420 11.68 -4.10 -4.33
CA LEU A 420 11.19 -2.83 -4.84
C LEU A 420 9.91 -3.03 -5.68
N PRO A 421 8.73 -2.55 -5.24
CA PRO A 421 7.50 -2.66 -6.02
C PRO A 421 7.49 -1.79 -7.28
N ILE A 422 7.00 -2.37 -8.36
CA ILE A 422 6.55 -1.69 -9.58
C ILE A 422 5.02 -1.73 -9.59
N VAL A 423 4.37 -0.59 -9.63
CA VAL A 423 2.92 -0.47 -9.36
C VAL A 423 2.12 -0.03 -10.59
N MET A 424 0.89 -0.52 -10.65
CA MET A 424 -0.15 -0.17 -11.62
C MET A 424 -1.50 -0.35 -10.94
N GLY A 425 -2.43 0.61 -11.10
CA GLY A 425 -3.76 0.51 -10.51
C GLY A 425 -4.33 1.88 -10.19
N ALA A 426 -4.01 2.41 -9.02
CA ALA A 426 -4.38 3.77 -8.66
C ALA A 426 -3.59 4.82 -9.47
N ARG A 427 -3.95 6.10 -9.30
CA ARG A 427 -3.23 7.20 -9.95
C ARG A 427 -1.86 7.39 -9.31
N PRO A 428 -0.86 7.93 -10.01
CA PRO A 428 0.45 8.23 -9.41
C PRO A 428 0.35 9.03 -8.11
N GLU A 429 -0.51 10.06 -8.07
CA GLU A 429 -0.73 10.88 -6.87
C GLU A 429 -1.40 10.12 -5.71
N ASP A 430 -2.13 9.04 -5.99
CA ASP A 430 -2.75 8.22 -4.94
C ASP A 430 -1.71 7.33 -4.26
N TYR A 431 -0.73 6.82 -5.02
CA TYR A 431 0.43 6.12 -4.46
C TYR A 431 1.33 7.08 -3.67
N GLU A 432 1.58 8.28 -4.19
CA GLU A 432 2.49 9.27 -3.58
C GLU A 432 2.07 9.62 -2.15
N VAL A 433 0.77 9.77 -1.91
CA VAL A 433 0.22 10.10 -0.58
C VAL A 433 0.03 8.91 0.34
N SER A 434 0.03 7.68 -0.20
CA SER A 434 -0.26 6.45 0.56
C SER A 434 0.99 5.66 0.91
N ALA A 435 2.05 5.81 0.12
CA ALA A 435 3.29 5.09 0.25
C ALA A 435 4.34 5.88 1.05
N PRO A 436 5.33 5.19 1.66
CA PRO A 436 6.54 5.84 2.07
C PRO A 436 7.24 6.52 0.87
N GLN A 437 7.87 7.67 1.11
CA GLN A 437 8.62 8.43 0.12
C GLN A 437 9.68 7.56 -0.58
N ARG A 438 9.68 7.61 -1.93
CA ARG A 438 10.65 6.90 -2.79
C ARG A 438 10.72 5.40 -2.46
N SER A 439 9.57 4.74 -2.35
CA SER A 439 9.49 3.31 -1.99
C SER A 439 9.00 2.39 -3.12
N TYR A 440 8.70 2.95 -4.29
CA TYR A 440 8.08 2.25 -5.42
C TYR A 440 8.40 2.92 -6.76
N ILE A 441 8.09 2.24 -7.85
CA ILE A 441 8.18 2.74 -9.23
C ILE A 441 6.79 2.65 -9.86
N HIS A 442 6.28 3.72 -10.48
CA HIS A 442 4.96 3.70 -11.12
C HIS A 442 5.09 3.52 -12.64
N VAL A 443 4.35 2.58 -13.23
CA VAL A 443 4.44 2.32 -14.68
C VAL A 443 4.10 3.54 -15.55
N ASP A 444 3.25 4.43 -15.06
CA ASP A 444 2.87 5.68 -15.74
C ASP A 444 3.91 6.82 -15.65
N GLU A 445 5.07 6.59 -15.02
CA GLU A 445 6.21 7.53 -15.06
C GLU A 445 7.06 7.40 -16.33
N PHE A 446 6.86 6.32 -17.09
CA PHE A 446 7.62 5.98 -18.30
C PHE A 446 6.70 6.05 -19.52
N ALA A 447 7.23 6.37 -20.70
CA ALA A 447 6.48 6.39 -21.95
C ALA A 447 6.11 4.97 -22.43
N SER A 448 6.90 3.95 -22.11
CA SER A 448 6.68 2.56 -22.55
C SER A 448 7.21 1.53 -21.55
N ALA A 449 6.87 0.26 -21.76
CA ALA A 449 7.45 -0.84 -20.99
C ALA A 449 8.95 -1.03 -21.26
N SER A 450 9.41 -0.70 -22.48
CA SER A 450 10.85 -0.68 -22.82
C SER A 450 11.58 0.38 -22.00
N GLU A 451 11.05 1.60 -21.91
CA GLU A 451 11.68 2.67 -21.14
C GLU A 451 11.72 2.34 -19.63
N LEU A 452 10.65 1.71 -19.11
CA LEU A 452 10.67 1.16 -17.76
C LEU A 452 11.77 0.11 -17.61
N ALA A 453 11.90 -0.84 -18.54
CA ALA A 453 12.94 -1.87 -18.49
C ALA A 453 14.36 -1.28 -18.48
N ASP A 454 14.62 -0.25 -19.30
CA ASP A 454 15.89 0.47 -19.32
C ASP A 454 16.21 1.04 -17.93
N TYR A 455 15.24 1.64 -17.26
CA TYR A 455 15.41 2.14 -15.90
C TYR A 455 15.66 1.01 -14.87
N LEU A 456 14.95 -0.12 -15.00
CA LEU A 456 15.18 -1.28 -14.14
C LEU A 456 16.58 -1.88 -14.31
N HIS A 457 17.14 -1.88 -15.54
CA HIS A 457 18.52 -2.28 -15.79
C HIS A 457 19.52 -1.31 -15.17
N ILE A 458 19.24 0.00 -15.14
CA ILE A 458 20.09 0.96 -14.41
C ILE A 458 20.08 0.63 -12.92
N LEU A 459 18.90 0.44 -12.32
CA LEU A 459 18.79 0.07 -10.90
C LEU A 459 19.46 -1.27 -10.59
N ASP A 460 19.39 -2.22 -11.52
CA ASP A 460 20.05 -3.51 -11.36
C ASP A 460 21.58 -3.38 -11.32
N ASN A 461 22.15 -2.47 -12.10
CA ASN A 461 23.59 -2.24 -12.20
C ASN A 461 24.14 -1.18 -11.23
N ASP A 462 23.28 -0.37 -10.62
CA ASP A 462 23.65 0.65 -9.61
C ASP A 462 23.05 0.29 -8.25
N GLU A 463 23.84 -0.43 -7.44
CA GLU A 463 23.42 -0.85 -6.11
C GLU A 463 23.08 0.34 -5.20
N LYS A 464 23.80 1.46 -5.30
CA LYS A 464 23.55 2.63 -4.46
C LYS A 464 22.19 3.24 -4.79
N LEU A 465 21.88 3.37 -6.07
CA LEU A 465 20.60 3.88 -6.53
C LEU A 465 19.44 2.94 -6.14
N TYR A 466 19.60 1.63 -6.32
CA TYR A 466 18.61 0.65 -5.87
C TYR A 466 18.36 0.71 -4.36
N ASN A 467 19.42 0.77 -3.54
CA ASN A 467 19.30 0.85 -2.09
C ASN A 467 18.64 2.16 -1.62
N SER A 468 18.75 3.25 -2.38
CA SER A 468 18.07 4.52 -2.03
C SER A 468 16.55 4.39 -1.92
N TYR A 469 15.94 3.39 -2.57
CA TYR A 469 14.50 3.10 -2.49
C TYR A 469 14.08 2.44 -1.17
N PHE A 470 15.03 2.08 -0.31
CA PHE A 470 14.78 1.45 0.98
C PHE A 470 15.04 2.39 2.16
N ASN A 471 15.49 3.63 1.90
CA ASN A 471 15.80 4.62 2.94
C ASN A 471 14.60 5.01 3.80
N TRP A 472 13.37 4.74 3.35
CA TRP A 472 12.17 4.95 4.17
C TRP A 472 12.04 3.94 5.32
N LYS A 473 12.71 2.78 5.26
CA LYS A 473 12.59 1.74 6.29
C LYS A 473 13.11 2.27 7.62
N GLY A 474 12.30 2.04 8.66
CA GLY A 474 12.55 2.50 10.04
C GLY A 474 12.12 3.94 10.35
N THR A 475 11.61 4.70 9.37
CA THR A 475 11.09 6.06 9.59
C THR A 475 9.62 6.10 10.05
N GLY A 476 8.96 4.95 10.04
CA GLY A 476 7.56 4.76 10.40
C GLY A 476 7.21 3.29 10.51
N GLU A 477 5.92 3.00 10.53
CA GLU A 477 5.39 1.64 10.47
C GLU A 477 4.00 1.58 9.83
N PHE A 478 3.58 0.37 9.45
CA PHE A 478 2.21 0.10 9.09
C PHE A 478 1.37 -0.01 10.37
N ILE A 479 0.40 0.89 10.54
CA ILE A 479 -0.44 0.94 11.73
C ILE A 479 -1.73 0.18 11.53
N ASN A 480 -2.25 -0.43 12.61
CA ASN A 480 -3.64 -0.83 12.64
C ASN A 480 -4.52 0.43 12.62
N THR A 481 -5.46 0.50 11.68
CA THR A 481 -6.34 1.67 11.56
C THR A 481 -7.46 1.68 12.61
N TYR A 482 -7.59 0.65 13.45
CA TYR A 482 -8.61 0.45 14.47
C TYR A 482 -10.00 0.88 14.01
N TYR A 483 -10.44 0.30 12.88
CA TYR A 483 -11.70 0.64 12.20
C TYR A 483 -12.88 0.85 13.16
N TRP A 484 -13.13 -0.09 14.07
CA TRP A 484 -14.24 0.01 15.02
C TRP A 484 -14.08 1.17 16.01
N CYS A 485 -12.87 1.45 16.50
CA CYS A 485 -12.63 2.60 17.37
C CYS A 485 -12.96 3.91 16.65
N ARG A 486 -12.59 4.04 15.37
CA ARG A 486 -12.88 5.22 14.55
C ARG A 486 -14.37 5.37 14.24
N VAL A 487 -15.06 4.27 13.95
CA VAL A 487 -16.53 4.27 13.79
C VAL A 487 -17.19 4.76 15.07
N CYS A 488 -16.80 4.21 16.23
CA CYS A 488 -17.40 4.60 17.50
C CYS A 488 -17.10 6.06 17.85
N SER A 489 -15.84 6.51 17.72
CA SER A 489 -15.45 7.90 18.00
C SER A 489 -16.21 8.89 17.11
N SER A 490 -16.34 8.58 15.82
CA SER A 490 -17.06 9.41 14.85
C SER A 490 -18.57 9.44 15.12
N LEU A 491 -19.18 8.32 15.55
CA LEU A 491 -20.61 8.27 15.92
C LEU A 491 -20.94 9.08 17.17
N HIS A 492 -19.95 9.42 17.99
CA HIS A 492 -20.09 10.33 19.12
C HIS A 492 -19.81 11.80 18.78
N ASP A 493 -19.56 12.14 17.50
CA ASP A 493 -19.56 13.53 17.04
C ASP A 493 -20.99 14.03 16.75
N GLU A 494 -21.72 14.35 17.83
CA GLU A 494 -23.12 14.80 17.79
C GLU A 494 -23.32 16.07 16.93
N GLU A 495 -22.31 16.93 16.81
CA GLU A 495 -22.42 18.15 15.99
C GLU A 495 -22.51 17.81 14.49
N SER A 496 -21.72 16.84 14.02
CA SER A 496 -21.80 16.38 12.63
C SER A 496 -23.11 15.62 12.37
N LEU A 497 -23.60 14.84 13.33
CA LEU A 497 -24.86 14.11 13.19
C LEU A 497 -26.12 15.00 13.16
N LYS A 498 -26.05 16.24 13.68
CA LYS A 498 -27.14 17.23 13.57
C LYS A 498 -27.38 17.71 12.13
N LYS A 499 -26.42 17.53 11.22
CA LYS A 499 -26.48 17.97 9.82
C LYS A 499 -26.10 16.81 8.89
N PRO A 500 -26.94 15.77 8.81
CA PRO A 500 -26.63 14.60 8.00
C PRO A 500 -26.50 14.98 6.53
N ARG A 501 -25.54 14.35 5.83
CA ARG A 501 -25.29 14.54 4.41
C ARG A 501 -25.61 13.24 3.69
N TRP A 502 -26.71 13.21 2.96
CA TRP A 502 -27.13 12.02 2.22
C TRP A 502 -26.59 12.06 0.79
N TYR A 503 -26.22 10.91 0.26
CA TYR A 503 -25.92 10.75 -1.15
C TYR A 503 -27.23 10.66 -1.92
N THR A 504 -27.47 11.60 -2.85
CA THR A 504 -28.62 11.52 -3.76
C THR A 504 -28.55 10.26 -4.62
N ASP A 505 -27.36 9.95 -5.14
CA ASP A 505 -27.01 8.62 -5.66
C ASP A 505 -25.57 8.30 -5.23
N VAL A 506 -25.38 7.24 -4.45
CA VAL A 506 -24.04 6.82 -4.01
C VAL A 506 -23.17 6.32 -5.17
N ASN A 507 -23.77 5.89 -6.27
CA ASN A 507 -23.05 5.42 -7.45
C ASN A 507 -22.42 6.58 -8.23
N ASP A 508 -22.97 7.79 -8.19
CA ASP A 508 -22.33 8.96 -8.81
C ASP A 508 -20.97 9.22 -8.15
N TRP A 509 -20.92 9.11 -6.82
CA TRP A 509 -19.67 9.18 -6.09
C TRP A 509 -18.81 7.94 -6.37
N TRP A 510 -19.32 6.72 -6.18
CA TRP A 510 -18.52 5.48 -6.18
C TRP A 510 -18.08 4.99 -7.57
N ARG A 511 -18.84 5.28 -8.62
CA ARG A 511 -18.67 4.74 -9.98
C ARG A 511 -18.67 5.84 -11.05
N GLY A 512 -18.72 7.10 -10.65
CA GLY A 512 -18.79 8.23 -11.56
C GLY A 512 -17.55 8.41 -12.43
N ALA A 513 -17.64 9.39 -13.34
CA ALA A 513 -16.54 9.74 -14.23
C ALA A 513 -15.27 10.09 -13.45
N GLY A 514 -14.12 9.58 -13.91
CA GLY A 514 -12.82 9.82 -13.28
C GLY A 514 -12.54 9.00 -12.02
N VAL A 515 -13.45 8.11 -11.60
CA VAL A 515 -13.19 7.18 -10.49
C VAL A 515 -12.37 5.98 -10.94
N CYS A 516 -12.74 5.36 -12.06
CA CYS A 516 -11.99 4.26 -12.67
C CYS A 516 -11.81 4.49 -14.17
N THR A 517 -10.78 3.87 -14.74
CA THR A 517 -10.49 3.85 -16.17
C THR A 517 -10.10 2.43 -16.60
N ASN A 518 -10.29 2.11 -17.88
CA ASN A 518 -9.76 0.88 -18.47
C ASN A 518 -8.38 1.09 -19.13
N GLY A 519 -7.96 2.35 -19.27
CA GLY A 519 -6.66 2.74 -19.83
C GLY A 519 -5.64 3.15 -18.76
N SER A 520 -4.63 3.89 -19.19
CA SER A 520 -3.61 4.49 -18.32
C SER A 520 -4.07 5.83 -17.74
N TRP A 521 -3.52 6.22 -16.59
CA TRP A 521 -3.74 7.54 -15.98
C TRP A 521 -2.89 8.66 -16.60
N ARG A 522 -1.95 8.35 -17.52
CA ARG A 522 -1.07 9.34 -18.18
C ARG A 522 -1.85 10.49 -18.83
N ASN A 523 -3.01 10.19 -19.42
CA ASN A 523 -3.85 11.21 -20.07
C ASN A 523 -4.72 12.01 -19.08
N PHE A 524 -4.83 11.57 -17.82
CA PHE A 524 -5.63 12.26 -16.80
C PHE A 524 -4.87 13.41 -16.11
N LYS A 525 -3.56 13.56 -16.38
CA LYS A 525 -2.71 14.70 -15.96
C LYS A 525 -2.63 15.85 -16.97
N ALA A 526 -3.46 15.86 -18.01
CA ALA A 526 -3.85 17.14 -18.61
C ALA A 526 -4.74 17.86 -17.59
N ARG A 527 -4.11 18.62 -16.69
CA ARG A 527 -4.80 19.60 -15.84
C ARG A 527 -5.69 20.46 -16.74
N LYS A 528 -6.99 20.43 -16.50
CA LYS A 528 -7.96 21.34 -17.13
C LYS A 528 -7.78 22.81 -16.73
N ASP A 529 -6.74 23.10 -15.94
CA ASP A 529 -6.37 24.40 -15.43
C ASP A 529 -5.10 25.00 -16.09
N VAL A 530 -4.53 24.34 -17.11
CA VAL A 530 -3.56 24.97 -18.05
C VAL A 530 -3.72 24.38 -19.46
N ILE A 531 -4.85 24.69 -20.10
CA ILE A 531 -4.91 24.86 -21.55
C ILE A 531 -5.64 26.19 -21.75
N THR A 532 -4.88 27.27 -21.81
CA THR A 532 -5.27 28.38 -22.67
C THR A 532 -4.54 28.12 -23.98
N ASP A 533 -5.31 28.05 -25.07
CA ASP A 533 -4.76 28.07 -26.42
C ASP A 533 -3.96 29.37 -26.58
N ASP A 534 -2.63 29.26 -26.57
CA ASP A 534 -1.66 30.20 -27.13
C ASP A 534 -0.32 29.48 -27.37
#